data_AF-A0A519KRJ3-F1
#
_entry.id   AF-A0A519KRJ3-F1
#
_cell.length_a   1.000
_cell.length_b   1.000
_cell.length_c   1.000
_cell.angle_alpha   90.00
_cell.angle_beta   90.00
_cell.angle_gamma   90.00
#
_symmetry.space_group_name_H-M   'P 1'
#
loop_
_entity.id
_entity.type
_entity.pdbx_description
1 polymer ?
#
loop_
_entity_poly.entity_id
_entity_poly.type
_entity_poly.pdbx_seq_one_letter_code
_entity_poly.pdbx_strand_id
1 'polypeptide(L)'
;MSQPASPIGVFVTPVTPLQQNCTTVWCTATNKAAVIDPGGSVDAVLGEVTRRGLTLDQIWITHGHLDHAGGAAEMQEKTGAQITGPQKADQFWIDRIVESGRMYGLPDARPFTPDRWLEDGDT
;
A
#
# COMPACT_ATOMS: atom_id res chain seq x y z
N MET A 1 -32.45 -16.08 -8.39
CA MET A 1 -31.86 -14.85 -8.94
C MET A 1 -30.42 -14.80 -8.43
N SER A 2 -29.41 -14.78 -9.31
CA SER A 2 -28.02 -14.63 -8.88
C SER A 2 -27.79 -13.19 -8.43
N GLN A 3 -27.17 -13.00 -7.27
CA GLN A 3 -26.77 -11.69 -6.80
C GLN A 3 -25.82 -11.05 -7.83
N PRO A 4 -25.98 -9.78 -8.20
CA PRO A 4 -25.04 -9.11 -9.09
C PRO A 4 -23.65 -9.11 -8.45
N ALA A 5 -22.61 -9.30 -9.27
CA ALA A 5 -21.23 -9.24 -8.81
C ALA A 5 -20.94 -7.86 -8.19
N SER A 6 -20.18 -7.84 -7.10
CA SER A 6 -19.76 -6.58 -6.47
C SER A 6 -18.99 -5.71 -7.47
N PRO A 7 -19.24 -4.38 -7.53
CA PRO A 7 -18.47 -3.47 -8.37
C PRO A 7 -17.01 -3.32 -7.92
N ILE A 8 -16.71 -3.71 -6.67
CA ILE A 8 -15.40 -3.63 -6.04
C ILE A 8 -14.97 -5.01 -5.58
N GLY A 9 -13.78 -5.43 -5.99
CA GLY A 9 -13.10 -6.59 -5.43
C GLY A 9 -12.12 -6.17 -4.34
N VAL A 10 -11.92 -7.06 -3.36
CA VAL A 10 -11.02 -6.85 -2.23
C VAL A 10 -10.22 -8.13 -1.96
N PHE A 11 -8.95 -7.98 -1.63
CA PHE A 11 -8.11 -9.05 -1.11
C PHE A 11 -7.14 -8.49 -0.08
N VAL A 12 -6.93 -9.22 1.01
CA VAL A 12 -6.01 -8.83 2.08
C VAL A 12 -4.83 -9.79 2.10
N THR A 13 -3.63 -9.22 2.01
CA THR A 13 -2.37 -9.92 2.16
C THR A 13 -1.76 -9.47 3.49
N PRO A 14 -1.69 -10.34 4.51
CA PRO A 14 -0.92 -10.02 5.71
C PRO A 14 0.55 -9.82 5.35
N VAL A 15 1.13 -8.70 5.75
CA VAL A 15 2.53 -8.33 5.48
C VAL A 15 3.29 -8.11 6.77
N THR A 16 4.62 -8.18 6.66
CA THR A 16 5.58 -8.02 7.76
C THR A 16 5.46 -9.08 8.87
N PRO A 17 6.44 -9.18 9.79
CA PRO A 17 6.29 -10.00 11.00
C PRO A 17 5.13 -9.60 11.92
N LEU A 18 4.60 -8.38 11.77
CA LEU A 18 3.50 -7.84 12.58
C LEU A 18 2.11 -8.23 12.08
N GLN A 19 2.03 -8.93 10.93
CA GLN A 19 0.77 -9.35 10.30
C GLN A 19 -0.18 -8.18 10.04
N GLN A 20 0.38 -7.04 9.62
CA GLN A 20 -0.39 -5.89 9.18
C GLN A 20 -1.18 -6.24 7.91
N ASN A 21 -2.39 -5.70 7.77
CA ASN A 21 -3.28 -5.98 6.64
C ASN A 21 -2.99 -5.06 5.44
N CYS A 22 -2.18 -5.52 4.48
CA CYS A 22 -2.05 -4.85 3.19
C CYS A 22 -3.25 -5.23 2.30
N THR A 23 -4.06 -4.25 1.92
CA THR A 23 -5.33 -4.49 1.24
C THR A 23 -5.24 -4.07 -0.22
N THR A 24 -5.51 -4.99 -1.13
CA THR A 24 -5.71 -4.69 -2.55
C THR A 24 -7.20 -4.52 -2.82
N VAL A 25 -7.60 -3.36 -3.36
CA VAL A 25 -8.96 -3.09 -3.84
C VAL A 25 -8.93 -2.84 -5.34
N TRP A 26 -9.97 -3.25 -6.06
CA TRP A 26 -10.03 -3.00 -7.51
C TRP A 26 -11.45 -2.83 -8.04
N CYS A 27 -11.56 -2.10 -9.14
CA CYS A 27 -12.79 -1.98 -9.92
C CYS A 27 -12.98 -3.23 -10.77
N THR A 28 -14.08 -3.98 -10.57
CA THR A 28 -14.31 -5.24 -11.30
C THR A 28 -14.63 -5.05 -12.78
N ALA A 29 -14.99 -3.83 -13.19
CA ALA A 29 -15.22 -3.49 -14.60
C ALA A 29 -13.93 -3.16 -15.38
N THR A 30 -12.89 -2.66 -14.70
CA THR A 30 -11.67 -2.15 -15.37
C THR A 30 -10.38 -2.87 -14.96
N ASN A 31 -10.42 -3.67 -13.89
CA ASN A 31 -9.26 -4.28 -13.24
C ASN A 31 -8.21 -3.30 -12.72
N LYS A 32 -8.49 -1.99 -12.73
CA LYS A 32 -7.64 -1.00 -12.05
C LYS A 32 -7.70 -1.21 -10.55
N ALA A 33 -6.52 -1.21 -9.93
CA ALA A 33 -6.35 -1.56 -8.53
C ALA A 33 -5.55 -0.50 -7.77
N ALA A 34 -5.89 -0.38 -6.49
CA ALA A 34 -5.09 0.31 -5.50
C ALA A 34 -4.60 -0.70 -4.45
N VAL A 35 -3.35 -0.55 -4.01
CA VAL A 35 -2.82 -1.24 -2.84
C VAL A 35 -2.78 -0.28 -1.66
N ILE A 36 -3.38 -0.69 -0.55
CA ILE A 36 -3.49 0.09 0.68
C ILE A 36 -2.51 -0.49 1.69
N ASP A 37 -1.64 0.37 2.24
CA ASP A 37 -0.66 0.07 3.28
C ASP A 37 0.32 -1.10 2.94
N PRO A 38 1.15 -0.98 1.90
CA PRO A 38 2.22 -1.94 1.62
C PRO A 38 3.40 -1.80 2.58
N GLY A 39 3.24 -2.25 3.83
CA GLY A 39 4.30 -2.19 4.85
C GLY A 39 5.53 -3.06 4.60
N GLY A 40 5.39 -4.09 3.75
CA GLY A 40 6.46 -5.00 3.38
C GLY A 40 5.95 -6.11 2.47
N SER A 41 6.78 -7.14 2.25
CA SER A 41 6.43 -8.30 1.41
C SER A 41 5.91 -7.92 0.01
N VAL A 42 6.49 -6.87 -0.58
CA VAL A 42 6.01 -6.23 -1.81
C VAL A 42 5.87 -7.23 -2.96
N ASP A 43 6.83 -8.13 -3.14
CA ASP A 43 6.75 -9.15 -4.19
C ASP A 43 5.57 -10.12 -4.03
N ALA A 44 5.19 -10.45 -2.80
CA ALA A 44 4.02 -11.29 -2.56
C ALA A 44 2.73 -10.56 -2.92
N VAL A 45 2.64 -9.27 -2.58
CA VAL A 45 1.49 -8.42 -2.94
C VAL A 45 1.39 -8.26 -4.46
N LEU A 46 2.50 -7.95 -5.14
CA LEU A 46 2.54 -7.83 -6.59
C LEU A 46 2.27 -9.16 -7.31
N GLY A 47 2.67 -10.28 -6.70
CA GLY A 47 2.30 -11.62 -7.16
C GLY A 47 0.78 -11.82 -7.16
N GLU A 48 0.09 -11.38 -6.11
CA GLU A 48 -1.38 -11.44 -6.03
C GLU A 48 -2.09 -10.51 -7.02
N VAL A 49 -1.57 -9.28 -7.20
CA VAL A 49 -2.04 -8.34 -8.23
C VAL A 49 -1.93 -8.98 -9.62
N THR A 50 -0.77 -9.56 -9.93
CA THR A 50 -0.50 -10.22 -11.22
C THR A 50 -1.39 -11.44 -11.42
N ARG A 51 -1.50 -12.32 -10.41
CA ARG A 51 -2.30 -13.55 -10.45
C ARG A 51 -3.78 -13.26 -10.73
N ARG A 52 -4.27 -12.09 -10.31
CA ARG A 52 -5.65 -11.64 -10.50
C ARG A 52 -5.87 -10.87 -11.81
N GLY A 53 -4.82 -10.61 -12.58
CA GLY A 53 -4.89 -9.82 -13.82
C GLY A 53 -5.24 -8.35 -13.57
N LEU A 54 -4.79 -7.80 -12.45
CA LEU A 54 -5.05 -6.42 -12.06
C LEU A 54 -3.98 -5.46 -12.59
N THR A 55 -4.38 -4.24 -12.87
CA THR A 55 -3.50 -3.13 -13.22
C THR A 55 -3.36 -2.22 -12.01
N LEU A 56 -2.24 -2.29 -11.31
CA LEU A 56 -1.95 -1.43 -10.17
C LEU A 56 -1.51 -0.04 -10.67
N ASP A 57 -2.30 1.00 -10.37
CA ASP A 57 -1.95 2.38 -10.69
C ASP A 57 -1.91 3.32 -9.46
N GLN A 58 -2.28 2.81 -8.28
CA GLN A 58 -2.34 3.59 -7.03
C GLN A 58 -1.80 2.81 -5.83
N ILE A 59 -1.05 3.50 -4.98
CA ILE A 59 -0.66 3.06 -3.64
C ILE A 59 -1.26 4.07 -2.65
N TRP A 60 -2.03 3.60 -1.68
CA TRP A 60 -2.65 4.46 -0.68
C TRP A 60 -2.08 4.15 0.70
N ILE A 61 -1.67 5.20 1.41
CA ILE A 61 -1.10 5.07 2.76
C ILE A 61 -2.04 5.74 3.75
N THR A 62 -2.49 4.97 4.73
CA THR A 62 -3.38 5.46 5.79
C THR A 62 -2.64 6.33 6.79
N HIS A 63 -1.44 5.91 7.22
CA HIS A 63 -0.56 6.63 8.14
C HIS A 63 0.91 6.15 8.02
N GLY A 64 1.85 6.92 8.57
CA GLY A 64 3.29 6.80 8.29
C GLY A 64 4.05 5.72 9.07
N HIS A 65 3.38 4.85 9.82
CA HIS A 65 4.06 3.79 10.57
C HIS A 65 4.73 2.77 9.62
N LEU A 66 5.87 2.24 10.06
CA LEU A 66 6.70 1.26 9.35
C LEU A 66 5.90 0.10 8.75
N ASP A 67 5.04 -0.51 9.55
CA ASP A 67 4.32 -1.74 9.20
C ASP A 67 3.19 -1.50 8.21
N HIS A 68 2.83 -0.24 7.95
CA HIS A 68 1.89 0.18 6.92
C HIS A 68 2.59 0.74 5.68
N ALA A 69 3.75 1.41 5.85
CA ALA A 69 4.34 2.20 4.77
C ALA A 69 5.76 1.78 4.36
N GLY A 70 6.39 0.85 5.07
CA GLY A 70 7.79 0.49 4.90
C GLY A 70 8.18 -0.03 3.52
N GLY A 71 7.24 -0.62 2.78
CA GLY A 71 7.42 -1.10 1.40
C GLY A 71 6.86 -0.18 0.31
N ALA A 72 6.32 1.00 0.68
CA ALA A 72 5.63 1.88 -0.28
C ALA A 72 6.55 2.36 -1.41
N ALA A 73 7.76 2.83 -1.06
CA ALA A 73 8.72 3.28 -2.05
C ALA A 73 9.20 2.15 -2.96
N GLU A 74 9.33 0.92 -2.45
CA GLU A 74 9.73 -0.25 -3.25
C GLU A 74 8.63 -0.61 -4.25
N MET A 75 7.38 -0.59 -3.79
CA MET A 75 6.24 -0.85 -4.65
C MET A 75 6.11 0.20 -5.75
N GLN A 76 6.30 1.49 -5.44
CA GLN A 76 6.29 2.56 -6.43
C GLN A 76 7.39 2.38 -7.48
N GLU A 77 8.63 2.07 -7.06
CA GLU A 77 9.74 1.83 -8.01
C GLU A 77 9.49 0.65 -8.95
N LYS A 78 8.89 -0.43 -8.44
CA LYS A 78 8.60 -1.64 -9.23
C LYS A 78 7.44 -1.45 -10.21
N THR A 79 6.52 -0.53 -9.94
CA THR A 79 5.23 -0.47 -10.64
C THR A 79 4.97 0.86 -11.37
N GLY A 80 5.61 1.95 -10.93
CA GLY A 80 5.29 3.31 -11.36
C GLY A 80 3.95 3.84 -10.80
N ALA A 81 3.29 3.11 -9.90
CA ALA A 81 2.04 3.51 -9.28
C ALA A 81 2.22 4.76 -8.40
N GLN A 82 1.21 5.62 -8.36
CA GLN A 82 1.28 6.86 -7.59
C GLN A 82 0.99 6.60 -6.12
N ILE A 83 1.81 7.14 -5.22
CA ILE A 83 1.57 7.09 -3.78
C ILE A 83 0.71 8.29 -3.37
N THR A 84 -0.46 8.02 -2.79
CA THR A 84 -1.35 9.04 -2.21
C THR A 84 -1.52 8.80 -0.71
N GLY A 85 -1.50 9.88 0.06
CA GLY A 85 -1.50 9.82 1.51
C GLY A 85 -0.13 9.47 2.10
N PRO A 86 0.04 9.56 3.42
CA PRO A 86 -0.95 10.00 4.41
C PRO A 86 -1.02 11.54 4.44
N GLN A 87 -1.41 12.11 5.58
CA GLN A 87 -1.32 13.55 5.86
C GLN A 87 0.13 13.99 6.15
N LYS A 88 0.43 15.29 5.96
CA LYS A 88 1.80 15.81 6.20
C LYS A 88 2.29 15.67 7.65
N ALA A 89 1.37 15.61 8.61
CA ALA A 89 1.72 15.40 10.02
C ALA A 89 2.43 14.05 10.27
N ASP A 90 2.27 13.09 9.37
CA ASP A 90 2.93 11.77 9.44
C ASP A 90 4.37 11.77 8.92
N GLN A 91 4.90 12.89 8.40
CA GLN A 91 6.30 12.99 7.95
C GLN A 91 7.29 12.52 9.04
N PHE A 92 7.00 12.87 10.30
CA PHE A 92 7.81 12.43 11.44
C PHE A 92 7.90 10.90 11.56
N TRP A 93 6.83 10.16 11.25
CA TRP A 93 6.85 8.70 11.26
C TRP A 93 7.58 8.14 10.04
N ILE A 94 7.35 8.74 8.87
CA ILE A 94 7.98 8.35 7.60
C ILE A 94 9.51 8.44 7.71
N ASP A 95 10.02 9.54 8.27
CA ASP A 95 11.46 9.77 8.45
C ASP A 95 12.12 8.71 9.36
N ARG A 96 11.33 8.04 10.21
CA ARG A 96 11.81 7.04 11.18
C ARG A 96 11.58 5.61 10.73
N ILE A 97 11.14 5.38 9.48
CA ILE A 97 10.90 4.04 8.95
C ILE A 97 12.17 3.17 9.02
N VAL A 98 13.35 3.71 8.67
CA VAL A 98 14.60 2.91 8.72
C VAL A 98 14.99 2.53 10.15
N GLU A 99 14.85 3.47 11.09
CA GLU A 99 15.12 3.23 12.52
C GLU A 99 14.19 2.14 13.07
N SER A 100 12.89 2.28 12.82
CA SER A 100 11.86 1.35 13.25
C SER A 100 12.03 -0.02 12.56
N GLY A 101 12.36 -0.03 11.27
CA GLY A 101 12.58 -1.24 10.47
C GLY A 101 13.65 -2.14 11.08
N ARG A 102 14.77 -1.55 11.49
CA ARG A 102 15.84 -2.29 12.19
C ARG A 102 15.38 -2.88 13.52
N MET A 103 14.53 -2.18 14.26
CA MET A 103 14.01 -2.64 15.55
C MET A 103 13.05 -3.84 15.40
N TYR A 104 12.24 -3.85 14.34
CA TYR A 104 11.20 -4.86 14.11
C TYR A 104 11.58 -5.93 13.08
N GLY A 105 12.85 -6.00 12.66
CA GLY A 105 13.33 -7.04 11.74
C GLY A 105 12.92 -6.84 10.28
N LEU A 106 12.70 -5.60 9.87
CA LEU A 106 12.39 -5.15 8.51
C LEU A 106 13.53 -4.26 7.97
N PRO A 107 14.71 -4.83 7.66
CA PRO A 107 15.90 -4.05 7.32
C PRO A 107 15.79 -3.31 5.98
N ASP A 108 14.92 -3.79 5.08
CA ASP A 108 14.73 -3.22 3.73
C ASP A 108 13.67 -2.11 3.71
N ALA A 109 12.97 -1.88 4.83
CA ALA A 109 11.96 -0.83 4.91
C ALA A 109 12.61 0.55 4.79
N ARG A 110 11.99 1.42 3.99
CA ARG A 110 12.54 2.73 3.67
C ARG A 110 11.46 3.81 3.59
N PRO A 111 11.82 5.08 3.88
CA PRO A 111 10.92 6.20 3.71
C PRO A 111 10.48 6.32 2.25
N PHE A 112 9.35 7.01 2.07
CA PHE A 112 8.77 7.33 0.78
C PHE A 112 8.37 8.80 0.77
N THR A 113 8.13 9.33 -0.43
CA THR A 113 7.51 10.65 -0.61
C THR A 113 6.20 10.43 -1.33
N PRO A 114 5.05 10.80 -0.74
CA PRO A 114 3.77 10.78 -1.45
C PRO A 114 3.83 11.67 -2.71
N ASP A 115 3.29 11.19 -3.82
CA ASP A 115 3.01 12.03 -5.00
C ASP A 115 1.88 13.03 -4.68
N ARG A 116 0.95 12.64 -3.81
CA ARG A 116 -0.10 13.50 -3.24
C ARG A 116 -0.22 13.26 -1.73
N TRP A 117 0.03 14.28 -0.92
CA TRP A 117 -0.40 14.29 0.48
C TRP A 117 -1.91 14.47 0.57
N LEU A 118 -2.54 13.88 1.58
CA LEU A 118 -3.97 14.06 1.85
C LEU A 118 -4.19 15.05 3.00
N GLU A 119 -5.21 15.90 2.86
CA GLU A 119 -5.70 16.79 3.91
C GLU A 119 -7.22 16.56 4.13
N ASP A 120 -7.75 17.02 5.26
CA ASP A 120 -9.19 16.93 5.52
C ASP A 120 -9.99 17.67 4.45
N GLY A 121 -11.04 17.02 3.93
CA GLY A 121 -11.90 17.55 2.87
C GLY A 121 -11.41 17.35 1.43
N ASP A 122 -10.28 16.67 1.20
CA ASP A 122 -9.82 16.31 -0.14
C ASP A 122 -10.80 15.37 -0.88
N THR A 123 -10.93 15.57 -2.21
CA THR A 123 -11.74 14.73 -3.12
C THR A 123 -10.91 14.02 -4.19
#